data_AF-A0A562IJ98-F1
#
_entry.id   AF-A0A562IJ98-F1
#
_cell.length_a   1.000
_cell.length_b   1.000
_cell.length_c   1.000
_cell.angle_alpha   90.00
_cell.angle_beta   90.00
_cell.angle_gamma   90.00
#
_symmetry.space_group_name_H-M   'P 1'
#
loop_
_entity.id
_entity.type
_entity.pdbx_description
1 polymer ?
#
loop_
_entity_poly.entity_id
_entity_poly.type
_entity_poly.pdbx_seq_one_letter_code
_entity_poly.pdbx_strand_id
1 'polypeptide(L)' 'MDLGQPPQGWIDVLHLPDDPSDWPAVGKTGLFEVLQHRPGQVRLFPLDAGMRG' A
#
# COMPACT_ATOMS: atom_id res chain seq x y z
N MET A 1 8.54 -3.47 -7.02
CA MET A 1 9.26 -2.19 -7.14
C MET A 1 10.42 -2.28 -6.16
N ASP A 2 11.65 -2.39 -6.66
CA ASP A 2 12.83 -2.20 -5.84
C ASP A 2 13.11 -0.69 -5.83
N LEU A 3 13.08 -0.06 -4.65
CA LEU A 3 13.20 1.39 -4.51
C LEU A 3 14.65 1.87 -4.57
N GLY A 4 15.65 0.99 -4.66
CA GLY A 4 17.08 1.31 -4.87
C GLY A 4 17.77 2.06 -3.72
N GLN A 5 17.01 2.77 -2.89
CA GLN A 5 17.40 3.42 -1.64
C GLN A 5 16.20 3.31 -0.70
N PRO A 6 16.39 3.12 0.63
CA PRO A 6 15.28 3.23 1.57
C PRO A 6 14.61 4.60 1.34
N PRO A 7 13.31 4.64 0.99
CA PRO A 7 12.66 5.91 0.73
C PRO A 7 12.77 6.76 1.99
N GLN A 8 13.34 7.96 1.87
CA GLN A 8 13.16 9.00 2.90
C GLN A 8 11.71 9.45 2.84
N GLY A 9 10.79 8.63 3.36
CA GLY A 9 9.36 8.80 3.13
C GLY A 9 8.51 7.67 3.69
N TRP A 10 7.22 7.75 3.42
CA TRP A 10 6.23 6.78 3.85
C TRP A 10 5.46 6.23 2.65
N ILE A 11 5.03 4.99 2.78
CA ILE A 11 4.13 4.32 1.85
C ILE A 11 2.74 4.37 2.48
N ASP A 12 1.77 4.88 1.72
CA ASP A 12 0.36 4.94 2.09
C ASP A 12 -0.42 3.97 1.23
N VAL A 13 -1.36 3.25 1.81
CA VAL A 13 -2.28 2.36 1.09
C VAL A 13 -3.68 2.90 1.31
N LEU A 14 -4.30 3.40 0.25
CA LEU A 14 -5.68 3.87 0.31
C LEU A 14 -6.67 2.71 0.34
N HIS A 15 -7.82 2.95 0.94
CA HIS A 15 -8.96 2.04 0.98
C HIS A 15 -8.72 0.72 1.73
N LEU A 16 -7.69 0.61 2.57
CA LEU A 16 -7.69 -0.46 3.56
C LEU A 16 -8.89 -0.29 4.51
N PRO A 17 -9.43 -1.40 5.06
CA PRO A 17 -10.48 -1.32 6.07
C PRO A 17 -10.08 -0.43 7.24
N ASP A 18 -11.04 0.32 7.79
CA ASP A 18 -10.81 1.17 8.97
C ASP A 18 -10.48 0.33 10.21
N ASP A 19 -11.03 -0.88 10.33
CA ASP A 19 -10.72 -1.83 11.40
C ASP A 19 -9.43 -2.61 11.07
N PRO A 20 -8.36 -2.48 11.88
CA PRO A 20 -7.12 -3.20 11.65
C PRO A 20 -7.23 -4.72 11.72
N SER A 21 -8.29 -5.26 12.34
CA SER A 21 -8.53 -6.70 12.39
C SER A 21 -8.96 -7.29 11.04
N ASP A 22 -9.46 -6.47 10.13
CA ASP A 22 -9.83 -6.85 8.76
C ASP A 22 -8.67 -6.67 7.76
N TRP A 23 -7.50 -6.24 8.23
CA TRP A 23 -6.35 -6.06 7.36
C TRP A 23 -5.80 -7.39 6.84
N PRO A 24 -5.14 -7.36 5.66
CA PRO A 24 -4.35 -8.48 5.19
C PRO A 24 -3.39 -9.00 6.27
N ALA A 25 -3.40 -10.32 6.50
CA ALA A 25 -2.46 -10.95 7.42
C ALA A 25 -1.01 -10.60 7.08
N VAL A 26 -0.16 -10.44 8.11
CA VAL A 26 1.26 -10.16 7.95
C VAL A 26 1.91 -11.19 7.02
N GLY A 27 2.67 -10.72 6.03
CA GLY A 27 3.31 -11.57 5.02
C GLY A 27 2.46 -11.85 3.78
N LYS A 28 1.18 -11.45 3.75
CA LYS A 28 0.35 -11.48 2.55
C LYS A 28 0.89 -10.50 1.51
N THR A 29 1.08 -10.96 0.29
CA THR A 29 1.46 -10.14 -0.86
C THR A 29 0.23 -9.82 -1.71
N GLY A 30 0.26 -8.68 -2.41
CA GLY A 30 -0.84 -8.22 -3.24
C GLY A 30 -0.35 -7.34 -4.39
N LEU A 31 -1.22 -7.15 -5.39
CA LEU A 31 -0.98 -6.23 -6.49
C LEU A 31 -1.59 -4.87 -6.16
N PHE A 32 -0.85 -3.82 -6.49
CA PHE A 32 -1.24 -2.44 -6.23
C PHE A 32 -1.04 -1.59 -7.47
N GLU A 33 -1.96 -0.66 -7.69
CA GLU A 33 -1.75 0.46 -8.60
C GLU A 33 -1.03 1.59 -7.85
N VAL A 34 -0.02 2.20 -8.49
CA VAL A 34 0.67 3.37 -7.95
C VAL A 34 -0.10 4.60 -8.39
N LEU A 35 -0.89 5.18 -7.48
CA LEU A 35 -1.67 6.38 -7.77
C LEU A 35 -0.81 7.64 -7.71
N GLN A 36 0.23 7.65 -6.87
CA GLN A 36 1.13 8.79 -6.74
C GLN A 36 2.55 8.34 -6.40
N HIS A 37 3.53 8.95 -7.07
CA HIS A 37 4.95 8.78 -6.79
C HIS A 37 5.64 10.14 -6.81
N ARG A 38 5.98 10.66 -5.63
CA ARG A 38 6.73 11.91 -5.46
C ARG A 38 7.82 11.75 -4.38
N PRO A 39 8.82 12.63 -4.33
CA PRO A 39 9.83 12.57 -3.27
C PRO A 39 9.18 12.49 -1.88
N GLY A 40 9.51 11.44 -1.14
CA GLY A 40 9.04 11.18 0.23
C GLY A 40 7.63 10.60 0.37
N GLN A 41 6.91 10.31 -0.72
CA GLN A 41 5.59 9.68 -0.64
C GLN A 41 5.29 8.79 -1.86
N VAL A 42 4.87 7.56 -1.57
CA VAL A 42 4.23 6.66 -2.54
C VAL A 42 2.83 6.33 -2.04
N ARG A 43 1.83 6.49 -2.90
CA ARG A 43 0.44 6.14 -2.60
C ARG A 43 -0.02 4.99 -3.47
N LEU A 44 -0.52 3.95 -2.81
CA LEU A 44 -0.92 2.69 -3.42
C LEU A 44 -2.43 2.50 -3.31
N PHE A 45 -3.00 1.83 -4.30
CA PHE A 45 -4.37 1.35 -4.30
C PHE A 45 -4.39 -0.17 -4.50
N PRO A 46 -4.98 -0.96 -3.58
CA PRO A 46 -5.04 -2.42 -3.73
C PRO A 46 -5.88 -2.79 -4.95
N LEU A 47 -5.37 -3.65 -5.83
CA LEU A 47 -6.15 -4.15 -6.98
C LEU A 47 -7.12 -5.27 -6.59
N ASP A 48 -6.80 -6.01 -5.54
CA ASP A 48 -7.71 -6.99 -4.93
C ASP A 48 -8.80 -6.28 -4.13
N ALA A 49 -10.06 -6.46 -4.53
CA ALA A 49 -11.20 -5.90 -3.82
C ALA A 49 -11.36 -6.46 -2.39
N GLY A 50 -10.87 -7.67 -2.12
CA GLY A 50 -10.88 -8.26 -0.78
C GLY A 50 -9.88 -7.61 0.19
N MET A 51 -9.05 -6.68 -0.28
CA MET A 51 -8.18 -5.86 0.57
C MET A 51 -8.79 -4.47 0.83
N ARG A 52 -10.00 -4.21 0.33
CA ARG A 52 -10.65 -2.91 0.43
C ARG A 52 -11.77 -2.93 1.47
N GLY A 53 -11.99 -1.81 2.15
CA GLY A 53 -13.10 -1.57 3.07
C GLY A 53 -13.92 -0.34 2.68
#